data_AF-A0A7X9A9D6-F1
#
_entry.id   AF-A0A7X9A9D6-F1
#
_cell.length_a   1.000
_cell.length_b   1.000
_cell.length_c   1.000
_cell.angle_alpha   90.00
_cell.angle_beta   90.00
_cell.angle_gamma   90.00
#
_symmetry.space_group_name_H-M   'P 1'
#
loop_
_entity.id
_entity.type
_entity.pdbx_description
1 polymer ?
#
loop_
_entity_poly.entity_id
_entity_poly.type
_entity_poly.pdbx_seq_one_letter_code
_entity_poly.pdbx_strand_id
1 'polypeptide(L)'
;MTSNLDKELDKAINDYMSEIDMYVRDVNLLPEHAEKYKPGMIIMERGFTDASSRIGGMVTSHRFTILSNHMFDLSEHEHGTNRGLFVADHNGRFKVLDVYEYRDKTQILLLHLPDNHRWKLFKDAKISVNEIVEDCRKRFEKAFVREPVPELCSEEWLGRCASPLGIDDVGHLYDLELILENELKPVKTVGFREFNHRFVYVEGPDLLKRLMTDFLQDEDTGVIAYGYIDEQAGLSFHVVRIASLKDNQITIRDAIEKSAFIIRYGSLEEARFLDLFAVDMDFEPFLESFKEYGQMVRRVYDTKNPDKEKIRSFAFLDESRHPVYPDDFAVFLIHTDYPTEKVWVRGDRLTEGGMRGELLNEPYEDFGVHVGDSIQIIPYKLDDGSMICVSPQDV
;
A
#
# COMPACT_ATOMS: atom_id res chain seq x y z
N MET A 1 -15.76 36.23 13.19
CA MET A 1 -14.66 35.66 12.42
C MET A 1 -14.60 34.19 12.78
N THR A 2 -14.97 33.29 11.86
CA THR A 2 -14.80 31.84 12.05
C THR A 2 -13.32 31.54 12.24
N SER A 3 -12.98 30.66 13.17
CA SER A 3 -11.60 30.30 13.45
C SER A 3 -10.97 29.61 12.22
N ASN A 4 -9.64 29.59 12.12
CA ASN A 4 -8.96 28.89 11.03
C ASN A 4 -9.33 27.39 11.03
N LEU A 5 -9.48 26.81 12.23
CA LEU A 5 -9.89 25.43 12.44
C LEU A 5 -11.30 25.15 11.90
N ASP A 6 -12.26 26.07 12.12
CA ASP A 6 -13.63 25.91 11.61
C ASP A 6 -13.64 25.88 10.08
N LYS A 7 -12.83 26.72 9.43
CA LYS A 7 -12.71 26.74 7.97
C LYS A 7 -12.06 25.48 7.41
N GLU A 8 -11.04 24.95 8.07
CA GLU A 8 -10.41 23.70 7.68
C GLU A 8 -11.32 22.50 7.86
N LEU A 9 -12.11 22.48 8.95
CA LEU A 9 -13.14 21.49 9.17
C LEU A 9 -14.23 21.58 8.10
N ASP A 10 -14.75 22.78 7.79
CA ASP A 10 -15.76 22.97 6.75
C ASP A 10 -15.23 22.51 5.38
N LYS A 11 -13.97 22.83 5.05
CA LYS A 11 -13.33 22.34 3.82
C LYS A 11 -13.20 20.82 3.83
N ALA A 12 -12.75 20.22 4.93
CA ALA A 12 -12.66 18.76 5.05
C ALA A 12 -14.02 18.08 4.96
N ILE A 13 -15.07 18.63 5.57
CA ILE A 13 -16.42 18.10 5.42
C ILE A 13 -16.84 18.19 3.95
N ASN A 14 -16.66 19.33 3.28
CA ASN A 14 -17.05 19.46 1.89
C ASN A 14 -16.28 18.50 0.96
N ASP A 15 -14.95 18.41 1.10
CA ASP A 15 -14.09 17.55 0.28
C ASP A 15 -14.50 16.06 0.39
N TYR A 16 -14.89 15.61 1.59
CA TYR A 16 -15.18 14.19 1.86
C TYR A 16 -16.67 13.83 1.83
N MET A 17 -17.55 14.82 1.81
CA MET A 17 -18.99 14.62 1.61
C MET A 17 -19.42 14.84 0.15
N SER A 18 -18.58 15.49 -0.68
CA SER A 18 -18.81 15.56 -2.13
C SER A 18 -18.54 14.21 -2.79
N GLU A 19 -19.40 13.83 -3.74
CA GLU A 19 -19.26 12.59 -4.53
C GLU A 19 -19.22 11.32 -3.66
N ILE A 20 -19.95 11.33 -2.53
CA ILE A 20 -19.99 10.21 -1.61
C ILE A 20 -20.87 9.08 -2.17
N ASP A 21 -20.28 7.89 -2.26
CA ASP A 21 -20.96 6.66 -2.64
C ASP A 21 -21.21 5.79 -1.41
N MET A 22 -22.07 4.79 -1.58
CA MET A 22 -22.51 3.88 -0.53
C MET A 22 -22.08 2.45 -0.84
N TYR A 23 -21.39 1.85 0.10
CA TYR A 23 -20.92 0.46 0.05
C TYR A 23 -21.45 -0.32 1.24
N VAL A 24 -21.54 -1.65 1.10
CA VAL A 24 -22.02 -2.53 2.16
C VAL A 24 -21.05 -3.68 2.43
N ARG A 25 -20.85 -3.96 3.71
CA ARG A 25 -20.12 -5.14 4.21
C ARG A 25 -21.01 -5.85 5.22
N ASP A 26 -21.43 -7.06 4.86
CA ASP A 26 -22.29 -7.90 5.69
C ASP A 26 -21.44 -8.83 6.56
N VAL A 27 -21.73 -8.87 7.86
CA VAL A 27 -20.94 -9.59 8.85
C VAL A 27 -21.81 -10.12 10.00
N ASN A 28 -21.36 -11.19 10.67
CA ASN A 28 -21.95 -11.64 11.92
C ASN A 28 -21.09 -11.15 13.09
N LEU A 29 -21.60 -10.20 13.86
CA LEU A 29 -20.93 -9.71 15.06
C LEU A 29 -21.39 -10.48 16.29
N LEU A 30 -20.45 -10.77 17.19
CA LEU A 30 -20.77 -11.14 18.57
C LEU A 30 -21.44 -9.95 19.28
N PRO A 31 -22.39 -10.17 20.20
CA PRO A 31 -23.05 -9.09 20.92
C PRO A 31 -22.07 -8.11 21.58
N GLU A 32 -21.03 -8.65 22.23
CA GLU A 32 -19.97 -7.86 22.88
C GLU A 32 -19.15 -6.99 21.93
N HIS A 33 -19.06 -7.36 20.65
CA HIS A 33 -18.42 -6.53 19.61
C HIS A 33 -19.39 -5.47 19.10
N ALA A 34 -20.65 -5.86 18.83
CA ALA A 34 -21.69 -4.95 18.36
C ALA A 34 -21.92 -3.75 19.31
N GLU A 35 -21.89 -4.00 20.63
CA GLU A 35 -22.05 -2.97 21.65
C GLU A 35 -20.93 -1.91 21.69
N LYS A 36 -19.79 -2.16 21.04
CA LYS A 36 -18.66 -1.21 21.00
C LYS A 36 -18.90 -0.06 20.04
N TYR A 37 -19.68 -0.27 18.98
CA TYR A 37 -19.97 0.76 17.98
C TYR A 37 -21.01 1.74 18.54
N LYS A 38 -20.61 3.00 18.71
CA LYS A 38 -21.45 4.06 19.27
C LYS A 38 -21.43 5.28 18.36
N PRO A 39 -22.59 5.85 18.00
CA PRO A 39 -22.64 7.07 17.20
C PRO A 39 -21.73 8.17 17.77
N GLY A 40 -20.97 8.80 16.88
CA GLY A 40 -20.00 9.86 17.19
C GLY A 40 -18.57 9.39 17.40
N MET A 41 -18.34 8.10 17.68
CA MET A 41 -16.97 7.58 17.83
C MET A 41 -16.27 7.44 16.48
N ILE A 42 -14.94 7.40 16.52
CA ILE A 42 -14.10 6.99 15.39
C ILE A 42 -13.53 5.61 15.71
N ILE A 43 -13.47 4.75 14.68
CA ILE A 43 -12.74 3.48 14.69
C ILE A 43 -11.64 3.54 13.65
N MET A 44 -10.57 2.77 13.84
CA MET A 44 -9.52 2.58 12.84
C MET A 44 -9.41 1.09 12.53
N GLU A 45 -9.49 0.72 11.27
CA GLU A 45 -9.23 -0.66 10.81
C GLU A 45 -7.77 -0.76 10.38
N ARG A 46 -7.00 -1.70 10.96
CA ARG A 46 -5.58 -1.89 10.61
C ARG A 46 -5.41 -2.55 9.26
N GLY A 47 -6.31 -3.46 8.87
CA GLY A 47 -6.30 -4.12 7.58
C GLY A 47 -7.04 -3.37 6.48
N PHE A 48 -7.15 -4.00 5.33
CA PHE A 48 -8.02 -3.51 4.25
C PHE A 48 -9.50 -3.66 4.65
N THR A 49 -10.32 -2.67 4.29
CA THR A 49 -11.77 -2.77 4.44
C THR A 49 -12.43 -3.08 3.09
N ASP A 50 -12.74 -4.36 2.89
CA ASP A 50 -13.50 -4.79 1.73
C ASP A 50 -14.99 -4.54 1.91
N ALA A 51 -15.62 -4.00 0.87
CA ALA A 51 -17.06 -3.78 0.79
C ALA A 51 -17.55 -3.98 -0.65
N SER A 52 -18.87 -4.04 -0.81
CA SER A 52 -19.52 -4.19 -2.09
C SER A 52 -20.35 -2.95 -2.44
N SER A 53 -20.33 -2.54 -3.71
CA SER A 53 -21.29 -1.58 -4.27
C SER A 53 -22.67 -2.22 -4.57
N ARG A 54 -22.78 -3.56 -4.51
CA ARG A 54 -24.02 -4.29 -4.79
C ARG A 54 -24.87 -4.41 -3.52
N ILE A 55 -25.91 -3.59 -3.44
CA ILE A 55 -26.80 -3.56 -2.26
C ILE A 55 -28.07 -4.40 -2.50
N GLY A 56 -28.21 -5.49 -1.74
CA GLY A 56 -29.41 -6.33 -1.68
C GLY A 56 -29.77 -6.72 -0.24
N GLY A 57 -30.58 -7.77 -0.09
CA GLY A 57 -30.80 -8.42 1.21
C GLY A 57 -29.50 -8.98 1.79
N MET A 58 -29.54 -9.42 3.04
CA MET A 58 -28.37 -9.96 3.73
C MET A 58 -28.74 -11.23 4.49
N VAL A 59 -27.79 -12.17 4.60
CA VAL A 59 -27.95 -13.41 5.36
C VAL A 59 -27.32 -13.35 6.76
N THR A 60 -26.53 -12.31 7.03
CA THR A 60 -25.86 -12.09 8.32
C THR A 60 -26.72 -11.25 9.28
N SER A 61 -26.22 -11.05 10.51
CA SER A 61 -26.87 -10.24 11.54
C SER A 61 -26.59 -8.74 11.46
N HIS A 62 -25.41 -8.35 10.95
CA HIS A 62 -24.99 -6.94 10.90
C HIS A 62 -24.53 -6.53 9.51
N ARG A 63 -24.77 -5.26 9.17
CA ARG A 63 -24.26 -4.61 7.96
C ARG A 63 -23.50 -3.36 8.35
N PHE A 64 -22.25 -3.26 7.95
CA PHE A 64 -21.57 -1.97 7.86
C PHE A 64 -22.00 -1.32 6.55
N THR A 65 -22.71 -0.20 6.64
CA THR A 65 -22.96 0.68 5.50
C THR A 65 -21.90 1.76 5.53
N ILE A 66 -21.06 1.82 4.50
CA ILE A 66 -19.90 2.69 4.44
C ILE A 66 -20.18 3.78 3.41
N LEU A 67 -20.11 5.03 3.85
CA LEU A 67 -20.16 6.20 2.99
C LEU A 67 -18.72 6.64 2.71
N SER A 68 -18.31 6.65 1.44
CA SER A 68 -16.96 7.05 1.04
C SER A 68 -16.92 7.57 -0.39
N ASN A 69 -15.98 8.46 -0.67
CA ASN A 69 -15.66 8.95 -2.02
C ASN A 69 -14.25 8.53 -2.49
N HIS A 70 -13.56 7.66 -1.75
CA HIS A 70 -12.16 7.30 -2.02
C HIS A 70 -11.83 5.84 -1.74
N MET A 71 -12.84 4.95 -1.73
CA MET A 71 -12.57 3.51 -1.81
C MET A 71 -12.12 3.16 -3.23
N PHE A 72 -11.12 2.28 -3.35
CA PHE A 72 -10.62 1.81 -4.63
C PHE A 72 -11.59 0.82 -5.26
N ASP A 73 -12.02 1.09 -6.50
CA ASP A 73 -12.81 0.16 -7.31
C ASP A 73 -11.90 -0.93 -7.85
N LEU A 74 -12.10 -2.17 -7.39
CA LEU A 74 -11.40 -3.36 -7.89
C LEU A 74 -12.35 -4.29 -8.66
N SER A 75 -13.56 -3.85 -8.98
CA SER A 75 -14.56 -4.66 -9.68
C SER A 75 -14.10 -5.07 -11.08
N GLU A 76 -13.29 -4.25 -11.76
CA GLU A 76 -12.70 -4.57 -13.07
C GLU A 76 -11.70 -5.74 -13.02
N HIS A 77 -11.15 -6.02 -11.83
CA HIS A 77 -10.20 -7.12 -11.60
C HIS A 77 -10.89 -8.40 -11.11
N GLU A 78 -12.21 -8.40 -10.98
CA GLU A 78 -12.97 -9.58 -10.60
C GLU A 78 -13.13 -10.56 -11.76
N HIS A 79 -12.53 -11.74 -11.64
CA HIS A 79 -12.65 -12.81 -12.62
C HIS A 79 -13.80 -13.75 -12.25
N GLY A 80 -15.03 -13.35 -12.56
CA GLY A 80 -16.23 -14.19 -12.45
C GLY A 80 -16.92 -14.18 -11.07
N THR A 81 -16.36 -13.50 -10.07
CA THR A 81 -16.98 -13.32 -8.76
C THR A 81 -18.07 -12.23 -8.76
N ASN A 82 -17.90 -11.17 -9.56
CA ASN A 82 -18.90 -10.11 -9.78
C ASN A 82 -19.44 -9.51 -8.46
N ARG A 83 -18.62 -9.34 -7.43
CA ARG A 83 -19.05 -8.84 -6.11
C ARG A 83 -19.25 -7.32 -6.13
N GLY A 84 -18.73 -6.60 -7.13
CA GLY A 84 -18.65 -5.16 -7.12
C GLY A 84 -17.70 -4.71 -6.01
N LEU A 85 -16.49 -5.27 -6.00
CA LEU A 85 -15.50 -5.10 -4.94
C LEU A 85 -14.95 -3.68 -4.87
N PHE A 86 -15.11 -3.05 -3.70
CA PHE A 86 -14.45 -1.80 -3.32
C PHE A 86 -13.63 -2.01 -2.06
N VAL A 87 -12.47 -1.36 -1.98
CA VAL A 87 -11.52 -1.55 -0.87
C VAL A 87 -11.07 -0.20 -0.33
N ALA A 88 -11.19 -0.01 0.99
CA ALA A 88 -10.44 1.03 1.69
C ALA A 88 -9.08 0.48 2.10
N ASP A 89 -8.06 1.33 2.05
CA ASP A 89 -6.69 0.96 2.39
C ASP A 89 -6.55 0.61 3.89
N HIS A 90 -5.39 0.08 4.25
CA HIS A 90 -5.01 -0.16 5.64
C HIS A 90 -5.06 1.12 6.48
N ASN A 91 -5.22 0.98 7.80
CA ASN A 91 -5.32 2.11 8.75
C ASN A 91 -6.49 3.08 8.44
N GLY A 92 -7.46 2.65 7.63
CA GLY A 92 -8.65 3.42 7.29
C GLY A 92 -9.45 3.77 8.55
N ARG A 93 -9.89 5.03 8.65
CA ARG A 93 -10.62 5.55 9.81
C ARG A 93 -12.07 5.82 9.46
N PHE A 94 -12.98 5.41 10.33
CA PHE A 94 -14.40 5.56 10.10
C PHE A 94 -15.08 6.22 11.28
N LYS A 95 -15.88 7.26 11.03
CA LYS A 95 -16.77 7.81 12.04
C LYS A 95 -18.09 7.05 12.03
N VAL A 96 -18.47 6.50 13.18
CA VAL A 96 -19.78 5.85 13.35
C VAL A 96 -20.84 6.96 13.38
N LEU A 97 -21.70 7.00 12.37
CA LEU A 97 -22.78 7.98 12.27
C LEU A 97 -24.05 7.50 12.97
N ASP A 98 -24.33 6.20 12.89
CA ASP A 98 -25.58 5.63 13.39
C ASP A 98 -25.44 4.13 13.65
N VAL A 99 -26.25 3.61 14.59
CA VAL A 99 -26.46 2.18 14.80
C VAL A 99 -27.97 1.95 14.87
N TYR A 100 -28.50 1.23 13.89
CA TYR A 100 -29.95 1.09 13.69
C TYR A 100 -30.36 -0.37 13.54
N GLU A 101 -31.24 -0.82 14.42
CA GLU A 101 -31.81 -2.16 14.36
C GLU A 101 -33.16 -2.15 13.63
N TYR A 102 -33.33 -3.10 12.70
CA TYR A 102 -34.56 -3.35 12.00
C TYR A 102 -34.82 -4.86 11.88
N ARG A 103 -35.92 -5.31 12.50
CA ARG A 103 -36.49 -6.66 12.38
C ARG A 103 -35.61 -7.84 12.79
N ASP A 104 -34.51 -7.62 13.53
CA ASP A 104 -33.46 -8.58 13.96
C ASP A 104 -32.08 -8.36 13.34
N LYS A 105 -31.96 -7.40 12.42
CA LYS A 105 -30.68 -7.02 11.81
C LYS A 105 -30.27 -5.62 12.17
N THR A 106 -28.97 -5.41 12.26
CA THR A 106 -28.41 -4.11 12.65
C THR A 106 -27.58 -3.52 11.53
N GLN A 107 -27.85 -2.28 11.17
CA GLN A 107 -26.96 -1.45 10.37
C GLN A 107 -26.06 -0.63 11.29
N ILE A 108 -24.76 -0.64 11.00
CA ILE A 108 -23.79 0.31 11.55
C ILE A 108 -23.36 1.22 10.40
N LEU A 109 -23.76 2.49 10.45
CA LEU A 109 -23.45 3.48 9.40
C LEU A 109 -22.11 4.14 9.70
N LEU A 110 -21.21 4.07 8.72
CA LEU A 110 -19.84 4.57 8.80
C LEU A 110 -19.63 5.68 7.76
N LEU A 111 -18.93 6.74 8.16
CA LEU A 111 -18.34 7.72 7.26
C LEU A 111 -16.84 7.46 7.17
N HIS A 112 -16.34 7.15 5.99
CA HIS A 112 -14.91 7.00 5.73
C HIS A 112 -14.22 8.37 5.80
N LEU A 113 -13.24 8.50 6.69
CA LEU A 113 -12.52 9.73 6.99
C LEU A 113 -11.25 9.85 6.12
N PRO A 114 -10.65 11.05 6.04
CA PRO A 114 -9.36 11.23 5.37
C PRO A 114 -8.28 10.23 5.82
N ASP A 115 -7.49 9.72 4.87
CA ASP A 115 -6.33 8.84 5.15
C ASP A 115 -5.11 9.58 5.72
N ASN A 116 -5.25 10.87 6.01
CA ASN A 116 -4.20 11.75 6.56
C ASN A 116 -4.68 12.49 7.80
N HIS A 117 -3.79 13.29 8.40
CA HIS A 117 -3.99 13.95 9.70
C HIS A 117 -5.29 14.76 9.83
N ARG A 118 -5.92 15.14 8.71
CA ARG A 118 -7.21 15.84 8.68
C ARG A 118 -8.35 15.02 9.29
N TRP A 119 -8.25 13.69 9.42
CA TRP A 119 -9.25 12.90 10.14
C TRP A 119 -9.43 13.39 11.59
N LYS A 120 -8.38 13.96 12.21
CA LYS A 120 -8.42 14.47 13.59
C LYS A 120 -9.43 15.62 13.74
N LEU A 121 -9.70 16.37 12.67
CA LEU A 121 -10.72 17.42 12.65
C LEU A 121 -12.12 16.84 12.96
N PHE A 122 -12.35 15.56 12.66
CA PHE A 122 -13.62 14.88 12.86
C PHE A 122 -13.81 14.33 14.28
N LYS A 123 -12.79 14.34 15.16
CA LYS A 123 -12.91 13.84 16.55
C LYS A 123 -14.04 14.55 17.31
N ASP A 124 -14.03 15.89 17.30
CA ASP A 124 -14.97 16.71 18.05
C ASP A 124 -16.07 17.35 17.17
N ALA A 125 -16.01 17.14 15.86
CA ALA A 125 -16.95 17.74 14.91
C ALA A 125 -18.38 17.20 15.10
N LYS A 126 -19.32 18.12 15.36
CA LYS A 126 -20.76 17.86 15.25
C LYS A 126 -21.19 18.04 13.79
N ILE A 127 -21.11 16.96 13.03
CA ILE A 127 -21.54 16.96 11.63
C ILE A 127 -23.06 16.82 11.60
N SER A 128 -23.75 17.73 10.91
CA SER A 128 -25.20 17.63 10.72
C SER A 128 -25.50 16.53 9.70
N VAL A 129 -25.62 15.29 10.16
CA VAL A 129 -25.84 14.10 9.30
C VAL A 129 -27.26 13.56 9.36
N ASN A 130 -28.19 14.24 10.03
CA ASN A 130 -29.54 13.70 10.30
C ASN A 130 -30.28 13.24 9.03
N GLU A 131 -30.22 14.03 7.96
CA GLU A 131 -30.87 13.68 6.68
C GLU A 131 -30.22 12.45 6.04
N ILE A 132 -28.88 12.37 6.08
CA ILE A 132 -28.11 11.25 5.54
C ILE A 132 -28.39 9.96 6.31
N VAL A 133 -28.43 10.04 7.65
CA VAL A 133 -28.74 8.91 8.53
C VAL A 133 -30.12 8.36 8.20
N GLU A 134 -31.13 9.23 8.13
CA GLU A 134 -32.51 8.83 7.84
C GLU A 134 -32.64 8.20 6.45
N ASP A 135 -31.97 8.75 5.44
CA ASP A 135 -31.97 8.17 4.10
C ASP A 135 -31.26 6.80 4.05
N CYS A 136 -30.17 6.64 4.80
CA CYS A 136 -29.48 5.35 4.93
C CYS A 136 -30.35 4.31 5.63
N ARG A 137 -31.10 4.67 6.68
CA ARG A 137 -32.06 3.77 7.33
C ARG A 137 -33.14 3.29 6.37
N LYS A 138 -33.75 4.20 5.60
CA LYS A 138 -34.76 3.84 4.58
C LYS A 138 -34.18 2.91 3.51
N ARG A 139 -32.95 3.17 3.05
CA ARG A 139 -32.26 2.30 2.09
C ARG A 139 -32.01 0.91 2.69
N PHE A 140 -31.61 0.83 3.95
CA PHE A 140 -31.42 -0.42 4.67
C PHE A 140 -32.71 -1.24 4.75
N GLU A 141 -33.81 -0.63 5.19
CA GLU A 141 -35.12 -1.28 5.28
C GLU A 141 -35.62 -1.75 3.90
N LYS A 142 -35.41 -0.95 2.86
CA LYS A 142 -35.74 -1.34 1.49
C LYS A 142 -34.88 -2.48 0.98
N ALA A 143 -33.60 -2.52 1.36
CA ALA A 143 -32.68 -3.60 0.98
C ALA A 143 -33.02 -4.89 1.72
N PHE A 144 -33.45 -4.82 2.98
CA PHE A 144 -33.81 -5.96 3.82
C PHE A 144 -34.85 -6.89 3.18
N VAL A 145 -35.85 -6.32 2.50
CA VAL A 145 -36.94 -7.09 1.86
C VAL A 145 -36.60 -7.61 0.47
N ARG A 146 -35.40 -7.34 -0.05
CA ARG A 146 -34.94 -7.85 -1.34
C ARG A 146 -34.21 -9.18 -1.13
N GLU A 147 -34.16 -9.98 -2.19
CA GLU A 147 -33.30 -11.16 -2.20
C GLU A 147 -31.84 -10.77 -1.92
N PRO A 148 -31.09 -11.56 -1.12
CA PRO A 148 -29.66 -11.39 -0.97
C PRO A 148 -28.94 -11.51 -2.31
N VAL A 149 -27.84 -10.77 -2.46
CA VAL A 149 -26.98 -10.90 -3.65
C VAL A 149 -26.22 -12.23 -3.53
N PRO A 150 -26.40 -13.20 -4.44
CA PRO A 150 -25.84 -14.55 -4.27
C PRO A 150 -24.32 -14.56 -4.09
N GLU A 151 -23.61 -13.72 -4.85
CA GLU A 151 -22.15 -13.65 -4.83
C GLU A 151 -21.61 -13.10 -3.49
N LEU A 152 -22.40 -12.25 -2.81
CA LEU A 152 -22.11 -11.75 -1.46
C LEU A 152 -22.55 -12.72 -0.34
N CYS A 153 -23.15 -13.86 -0.70
CA CYS A 153 -23.52 -14.91 0.24
C CYS A 153 -22.59 -16.14 0.12
N SER A 154 -21.58 -16.09 -0.75
CA SER A 154 -20.58 -17.15 -0.88
C SER A 154 -19.73 -17.27 0.38
N GLU A 155 -19.31 -18.49 0.72
CA GLU A 155 -18.43 -18.74 1.89
C GLU A 155 -17.14 -17.92 1.81
N GLU A 156 -16.57 -17.78 0.61
CA GLU A 156 -15.35 -16.99 0.38
C GLU A 156 -15.56 -15.51 0.69
N TRP A 157 -16.67 -14.91 0.24
CA TRP A 157 -16.96 -13.50 0.54
C TRP A 157 -17.27 -13.27 2.02
N LEU A 158 -18.11 -14.14 2.61
CA LEU A 158 -18.44 -14.06 4.02
C LEU A 158 -17.20 -14.24 4.90
N GLY A 159 -16.28 -15.14 4.52
CA GLY A 159 -14.99 -15.32 5.18
C GLY A 159 -14.11 -14.08 5.08
N ARG A 160 -14.06 -13.45 3.90
CA ARG A 160 -13.31 -12.21 3.67
C ARG A 160 -13.84 -11.04 4.52
N CYS A 161 -15.14 -10.97 4.75
CA CYS A 161 -15.78 -9.91 5.55
C CYS A 161 -15.99 -10.26 7.03
N ALA A 162 -15.57 -11.44 7.49
CA ALA A 162 -15.96 -12.02 8.77
C ALA A 162 -15.48 -11.21 10.00
N SER A 163 -14.33 -10.55 9.90
CA SER A 163 -13.78 -9.80 11.04
C SER A 163 -14.58 -8.51 11.30
N PRO A 164 -14.82 -8.15 12.58
CA PRO A 164 -15.35 -6.84 12.93
C PRO A 164 -14.40 -5.72 12.47
N LEU A 165 -14.95 -4.58 12.03
CA LEU A 165 -14.12 -3.42 11.67
C LEU A 165 -13.64 -2.68 12.92
N GLY A 166 -12.35 -2.42 12.97
CA GLY A 166 -11.68 -1.64 14.00
C GLY A 166 -11.49 -2.35 15.35
N ILE A 167 -11.68 -3.68 15.37
CA ILE A 167 -11.53 -4.52 16.56
C ILE A 167 -10.47 -5.58 16.27
N ASP A 168 -9.51 -5.75 17.18
CA ASP A 168 -8.44 -6.75 17.09
C ASP A 168 -8.91 -8.18 17.42
N ASP A 169 -8.03 -9.16 17.24
CA ASP A 169 -8.32 -10.58 17.45
C ASP A 169 -8.63 -10.95 18.92
N VAL A 170 -8.34 -10.06 19.87
CA VAL A 170 -8.68 -10.23 21.30
C VAL A 170 -9.90 -9.40 21.71
N GLY A 171 -10.54 -8.73 20.75
CA GLY A 171 -11.75 -7.96 20.92
C GLY A 171 -11.54 -6.50 21.31
N HIS A 172 -10.33 -5.95 21.39
CA HIS A 172 -10.14 -4.53 21.71
C HIS A 172 -10.24 -3.64 20.47
N LEU A 173 -10.71 -2.40 20.65
CA LEU A 173 -10.64 -1.41 19.58
C LEU A 173 -9.19 -1.03 19.33
N TYR A 174 -8.78 -0.90 18.07
CA TYR A 174 -7.46 -0.38 17.74
C TYR A 174 -7.32 1.09 18.19
N ASP A 175 -6.10 1.45 18.64
CA ASP A 175 -5.75 2.84 18.90
C ASP A 175 -5.86 3.66 17.62
N LEU A 176 -6.46 4.85 17.70
CA LEU A 176 -6.67 5.70 16.52
C LEU A 176 -5.38 6.28 15.95
N GLU A 177 -4.32 6.32 16.76
CA GLU A 177 -3.03 6.87 16.40
C GLU A 177 -2.01 5.73 16.31
N LEU A 178 -1.26 5.73 15.21
CA LEU A 178 -0.19 4.76 15.02
C LEU A 178 0.99 5.13 15.91
N ILE A 179 1.63 4.12 16.50
CA ILE A 179 2.92 4.27 17.14
C ILE A 179 3.99 4.04 16.06
N LEU A 180 4.54 5.12 15.52
CA LEU A 180 5.48 5.13 14.40
C LEU A 180 6.69 4.24 14.64
N GLU A 181 7.18 4.15 15.87
CA GLU A 181 8.29 3.25 16.21
C GLU A 181 7.95 1.77 15.97
N ASN A 182 6.67 1.39 16.09
CA ASN A 182 6.19 0.03 15.80
C ASN A 182 5.97 -0.21 14.30
N GLU A 183 5.79 0.86 13.51
CA GLU A 183 5.61 0.78 12.06
C GLU A 183 6.95 0.67 11.31
N LEU A 184 8.09 0.87 12.01
CA LEU A 184 9.44 0.77 11.42
C LEU A 184 9.72 -0.66 10.94
N LYS A 185 9.96 -0.80 9.63
CA LYS A 185 10.27 -2.08 8.99
C LYS A 185 11.78 -2.19 8.71
N PRO A 186 12.41 -3.36 8.91
CA PRO A 186 13.78 -3.56 8.42
C PRO A 186 13.85 -3.41 6.90
N VAL A 187 14.84 -2.67 6.39
CA VAL A 187 14.99 -2.46 4.93
C VAL A 187 15.23 -3.78 4.19
N LYS A 188 15.98 -4.71 4.80
CA LYS A 188 16.32 -6.02 4.22
C LYS A 188 15.14 -7.01 4.08
N THR A 189 13.99 -6.73 4.69
CA THR A 189 12.83 -7.65 4.67
C THR A 189 11.80 -7.30 3.60
N VAL A 190 12.02 -6.25 2.82
CA VAL A 190 11.08 -5.79 1.80
C VAL A 190 11.74 -5.67 0.43
N GLY A 191 10.96 -5.81 -0.63
CA GLY A 191 11.41 -5.65 -2.00
C GLY A 191 11.47 -4.18 -2.44
N PHE A 192 12.02 -3.95 -3.64
CA PHE A 192 12.19 -2.61 -4.20
C PHE A 192 10.89 -1.81 -4.36
N ARG A 193 9.72 -2.47 -4.37
CA ARG A 193 8.40 -1.82 -4.53
C ARG A 193 8.06 -0.86 -3.40
N GLU A 194 8.53 -1.14 -2.19
CA GLU A 194 8.32 -0.28 -1.03
C GLU A 194 9.15 1.02 -1.11
N PHE A 195 10.11 1.09 -2.04
CA PHE A 195 11.03 2.21 -2.16
C PHE A 195 10.94 2.93 -3.50
N ASN A 196 10.72 2.19 -4.59
CA ASN A 196 10.79 2.75 -5.92
C ASN A 196 9.75 3.85 -6.09
N HIS A 197 10.25 5.05 -6.38
CA HIS A 197 9.49 6.27 -6.54
C HIS A 197 8.69 6.71 -5.31
N ARG A 198 9.10 6.27 -4.11
CA ARG A 198 8.49 6.63 -2.82
C ARG A 198 9.46 7.45 -1.97
N PHE A 199 8.86 8.33 -1.16
CA PHE A 199 9.58 9.00 -0.07
C PHE A 199 9.44 8.16 1.18
N VAL A 200 10.57 7.85 1.81
CA VAL A 200 10.62 7.05 3.04
C VAL A 200 11.47 7.79 4.08
N TYR A 201 11.11 7.62 5.35
CA TYR A 201 12.03 7.92 6.43
C TYR A 201 12.94 6.72 6.62
N VAL A 202 14.26 6.90 6.56
CA VAL A 202 15.26 5.88 6.83
C VAL A 202 15.93 6.20 8.15
N GLU A 203 15.76 5.31 9.12
CA GLU A 203 16.38 5.40 10.43
C GLU A 203 17.75 4.71 10.40
N GLY A 204 18.79 5.37 10.93
CA GLY A 204 20.12 4.77 11.02
C GLY A 204 21.20 5.73 11.47
N PRO A 205 21.30 6.08 12.76
CA PRO A 205 22.27 7.05 13.26
C PRO A 205 23.72 6.75 12.89
N ASP A 206 24.12 5.48 12.88
CA ASP A 206 25.49 5.07 12.52
C ASP A 206 25.78 5.22 11.02
N LEU A 207 24.79 4.94 10.17
CA LEU A 207 24.87 5.19 8.74
C LEU A 207 25.04 6.69 8.48
N LEU A 208 24.20 7.50 9.11
CA LEU A 208 24.25 8.95 8.96
C LEU A 208 25.60 9.51 9.43
N LYS A 209 26.08 9.09 10.60
CA LYS A 209 27.39 9.50 11.14
C LYS A 209 28.54 9.19 10.20
N ARG A 210 28.44 8.17 9.36
CA ARG A 210 29.46 7.84 8.35
C ARG A 210 29.34 8.67 7.07
N LEU A 211 28.11 9.01 6.67
CA LEU A 211 27.83 9.64 5.38
C LEU A 211 27.79 11.17 5.41
N MET A 212 27.37 11.75 6.53
CA MET A 212 27.01 13.17 6.59
C MET A 212 27.27 13.80 7.97
N THR A 213 28.34 13.40 8.66
CA THR A 213 28.70 13.86 10.01
C THR A 213 28.61 15.38 10.18
N ASP A 214 29.10 16.14 9.19
CA ASP A 214 29.16 17.60 9.25
C ASP A 214 27.79 18.29 9.25
N PHE A 215 26.72 17.56 8.91
CA PHE A 215 25.36 18.08 8.82
C PHE A 215 24.47 17.66 9.98
N LEU A 216 24.88 16.67 10.78
CA LEU A 216 24.06 16.06 11.82
C LEU A 216 24.11 16.85 13.13
N GLN A 217 22.99 16.81 13.83
CA GLN A 217 22.83 17.22 15.22
C GLN A 217 22.61 15.97 16.08
N ASP A 218 22.83 16.06 17.39
CA ASP A 218 22.74 14.92 18.31
C ASP A 218 21.33 14.32 18.33
N GLU A 219 20.32 15.12 18.00
CA GLU A 219 18.93 14.71 17.93
C GLU A 219 18.54 13.94 16.67
N ASP A 220 19.34 14.00 15.60
CA ASP A 220 19.00 13.40 14.32
C ASP A 220 19.05 11.87 14.37
N THR A 221 17.94 11.24 13.99
CA THR A 221 17.82 9.77 14.01
C THR A 221 17.74 9.14 12.62
N GLY A 222 17.50 9.95 11.57
CA GLY A 222 17.35 9.46 10.21
C GLY A 222 17.35 10.53 9.13
N VAL A 223 16.88 10.14 7.95
CA VAL A 223 16.73 11.02 6.79
C VAL A 223 15.42 10.74 6.07
N ILE A 224 14.90 11.74 5.38
CA ILE A 224 13.91 11.52 4.32
C ILE A 224 14.68 11.22 3.04
N ALA A 225 14.39 10.07 2.43
CA ALA A 225 15.03 9.63 1.21
C ALA A 225 13.99 9.28 0.13
N TYR A 226 14.34 9.53 -1.12
CA TYR A 226 13.56 9.15 -2.30
C TYR A 226 14.20 7.93 -2.97
N GLY A 227 13.48 6.81 -3.00
CA GLY A 227 13.96 5.60 -3.66
C GLY A 227 13.77 5.62 -5.18
N TYR A 228 14.75 5.11 -5.91
CA TYR A 228 14.74 4.98 -7.36
C TYR A 228 15.61 3.81 -7.80
N ILE A 229 15.44 3.33 -9.03
CA ILE A 229 16.30 2.28 -9.61
C ILE A 229 17.28 2.89 -10.60
N ASP A 230 18.55 2.88 -10.21
CA ASP A 230 19.68 3.21 -11.06
C ASP A 230 20.02 2.02 -11.96
N GLU A 231 20.21 2.23 -13.28
CA GLU A 231 20.47 1.12 -14.20
C GLU A 231 21.81 0.41 -13.96
N GLN A 232 22.78 1.09 -13.34
CA GLN A 232 24.10 0.53 -13.07
C GLN A 232 24.24 0.03 -11.65
N ALA A 233 23.62 0.73 -10.70
CA ALA A 233 23.80 0.49 -9.27
C ALA A 233 22.57 -0.10 -8.57
N GLY A 234 21.48 -0.33 -9.29
CA GLY A 234 20.26 -0.91 -8.76
C GLY A 234 19.51 0.03 -7.81
N LEU A 235 18.82 -0.54 -6.84
CA LEU A 235 18.03 0.21 -5.86
C LEU A 235 18.90 1.21 -5.08
N SER A 236 18.53 2.48 -5.22
CA SER A 236 19.29 3.62 -4.74
C SER A 236 18.37 4.66 -4.15
N PHE A 237 18.92 5.51 -3.29
CA PHE A 237 18.17 6.47 -2.51
C PHE A 237 18.83 7.83 -2.63
N HIS A 238 18.07 8.83 -3.02
CA HIS A 238 18.51 10.21 -2.92
C HIS A 238 18.09 10.77 -1.58
N VAL A 239 19.05 11.22 -0.76
CA VAL A 239 18.72 11.88 0.51
C VAL A 239 18.16 13.26 0.21
N VAL A 240 16.98 13.54 0.75
CA VAL A 240 16.23 14.76 0.48
C VAL A 240 16.39 15.74 1.64
N ARG A 241 16.23 15.24 2.88
CA ARG A 241 16.30 16.03 4.12
C ARG A 241 16.82 15.20 5.27
N ILE A 242 17.32 15.87 6.30
CA ILE A 242 17.61 15.24 7.59
C ILE A 242 16.31 15.21 8.40
N ALA A 243 16.06 14.12 9.13
CA ALA A 243 14.86 13.96 9.92
C ALA A 243 15.11 13.21 11.23
N SER A 244 14.19 13.40 12.17
CA SER A 244 14.20 12.67 13.45
C SER A 244 12.83 12.11 13.76
N LEU A 245 12.76 10.82 14.05
CA LEU A 245 11.63 10.20 14.74
C LEU A 245 11.88 10.23 16.26
N LYS A 246 11.05 10.96 16.99
CA LYS A 246 11.03 11.03 18.47
C LYS A 246 9.62 11.30 18.97
N ASP A 247 9.27 10.73 20.11
CA ASP A 247 7.98 10.94 20.78
C ASP A 247 6.79 10.76 19.82
N ASN A 248 6.85 9.72 18.96
CA ASN A 248 5.85 9.43 17.94
C ASN A 248 5.66 10.53 16.87
N GLN A 249 6.67 11.36 16.63
CA GLN A 249 6.66 12.45 15.66
C GLN A 249 7.91 12.45 14.80
N ILE A 250 7.72 12.71 13.50
CA ILE A 250 8.83 12.95 12.58
C ILE A 250 9.01 14.47 12.44
N THR A 251 10.22 14.93 12.71
CA THR A 251 10.64 16.31 12.48
C THR A 251 11.62 16.35 11.31
N ILE A 252 11.49 17.35 10.44
CA ILE A 252 12.30 17.48 9.22
C ILE A 252 13.09 18.77 9.29
N ARG A 253 14.39 18.71 8.94
CA ARG A 253 15.29 19.85 8.94
C ARG A 253 15.92 20.06 7.57
N ASP A 254 15.95 21.33 7.15
CA ASP A 254 16.63 21.72 5.92
C ASP A 254 18.11 22.02 6.16
N ALA A 255 18.95 21.03 5.89
CA ALA A 255 20.37 21.05 6.25
C ALA A 255 21.30 20.79 5.07
N ILE A 256 20.77 20.24 3.97
CA ILE A 256 21.57 19.66 2.88
C ILE A 256 21.24 20.23 1.50
N GLU A 257 20.53 21.36 1.40
CA GLU A 257 20.06 21.94 0.12
C GLU A 257 21.14 22.07 -0.97
N LYS A 258 22.40 22.26 -0.57
CA LYS A 258 23.53 22.47 -1.49
C LYS A 258 24.34 21.20 -1.79
N SER A 259 23.97 20.06 -1.21
CA SER A 259 24.72 18.81 -1.30
C SER A 259 23.80 17.66 -1.70
N ALA A 260 24.18 16.92 -2.73
CA ALA A 260 23.48 15.71 -3.13
C ALA A 260 24.12 14.49 -2.45
N PHE A 261 23.36 13.77 -1.64
CA PHE A 261 23.78 12.50 -1.05
C PHE A 261 22.99 11.36 -1.68
N ILE A 262 23.72 10.34 -2.15
CA ILE A 262 23.15 9.11 -2.68
C ILE A 262 23.55 7.96 -1.75
N ILE A 263 22.57 7.20 -1.31
CA ILE A 263 22.77 5.97 -0.54
C ILE A 263 22.40 4.79 -1.44
N ARG A 264 23.30 3.81 -1.56
CA ARG A 264 23.01 2.56 -2.27
C ARG A 264 22.37 1.57 -1.29
N TYR A 265 21.46 0.71 -1.78
CA TYR A 265 20.71 -0.21 -0.92
C TYR A 265 21.60 -1.05 0.02
N GLY A 266 22.78 -1.51 -0.44
CA GLY A 266 23.71 -2.28 0.40
C GLY A 266 24.24 -1.54 1.64
N SER A 267 24.11 -0.20 1.70
CA SER A 267 24.42 0.58 2.92
C SER A 267 23.25 0.63 3.92
N LEU A 268 22.06 0.18 3.54
CA LEU A 268 20.83 0.22 4.33
C LEU A 268 20.44 -1.14 4.92
N GLU A 269 21.23 -2.20 4.76
CA GLU A 269 20.84 -3.56 5.17
C GLU A 269 20.43 -3.68 6.64
N GLU A 270 21.07 -2.92 7.51
CA GLU A 270 20.77 -2.88 8.95
C GLU A 270 19.90 -1.67 9.35
N ALA A 271 19.47 -0.86 8.38
CA ALA A 271 18.58 0.27 8.61
C ALA A 271 17.12 -0.19 8.72
N ARG A 272 16.31 0.67 9.34
CA ARG A 272 14.85 0.56 9.35
C ARG A 272 14.24 1.70 8.57
N PHE A 273 13.02 1.54 8.09
CA PHE A 273 12.33 2.61 7.37
C PHE A 273 10.84 2.70 7.71
N LEU A 274 10.27 3.87 7.44
CA LEU A 274 8.83 4.14 7.42
C LEU A 274 8.43 4.64 6.04
N ASP A 275 7.36 4.09 5.50
CA ASP A 275 6.67 4.70 4.35
C ASP A 275 5.94 5.95 4.85
N LEU A 276 6.36 7.10 4.34
CA LEU A 276 5.83 8.38 4.76
C LEU A 276 4.36 8.53 4.39
N PHE A 277 3.91 7.93 3.29
CA PHE A 277 2.50 8.02 2.88
C PHE A 277 1.60 7.04 3.63
N ALA A 278 2.17 6.07 4.34
CA ALA A 278 1.41 5.13 5.16
C ALA A 278 1.18 5.63 6.61
N VAL A 279 1.73 6.80 6.96
CA VAL A 279 1.67 7.36 8.31
C VAL A 279 0.90 8.69 8.35
N ASP A 280 0.31 8.95 9.52
CA ASP A 280 -0.59 10.08 9.76
C ASP A 280 0.15 11.41 10.04
N MET A 281 1.00 11.83 9.10
CA MET A 281 1.78 13.06 9.20
C MET A 281 1.24 14.15 8.28
N ASP A 282 1.40 15.41 8.70
CA ASP A 282 1.13 16.57 7.86
C ASP A 282 2.29 16.78 6.87
N PHE A 283 2.11 16.26 5.66
CA PHE A 283 3.05 16.45 4.55
C PHE A 283 2.76 17.68 3.71
N GLU A 284 1.63 18.36 3.91
CA GLU A 284 1.21 19.49 3.08
C GLU A 284 2.32 20.55 2.91
N PRO A 285 3.09 20.91 3.97
CA PRO A 285 4.20 21.87 3.83
C PRO A 285 5.32 21.42 2.88
N PHE A 286 5.45 20.12 2.63
CA PHE A 286 6.55 19.51 1.88
C PHE A 286 6.13 19.01 0.49
N LEU A 287 4.83 18.82 0.22
CA LEU A 287 4.31 18.15 -0.97
C LEU A 287 4.90 18.68 -2.28
N GLU A 288 4.89 20.00 -2.50
CA GLU A 288 5.39 20.56 -3.75
C GLU A 288 6.90 20.34 -3.91
N SER A 289 7.67 20.56 -2.84
CA SER A 289 9.13 20.34 -2.88
C SER A 289 9.47 18.87 -3.12
N PHE A 290 8.75 17.93 -2.51
CA PHE A 290 8.94 16.50 -2.73
C PHE A 290 8.56 16.12 -4.16
N LYS A 291 7.45 16.64 -4.67
CA LYS A 291 7.04 16.41 -6.06
C LYS A 291 8.08 16.89 -7.07
N GLU A 292 8.57 18.12 -6.92
CA GLU A 292 9.65 18.66 -7.76
C GLU A 292 10.92 17.79 -7.69
N TYR A 293 11.28 17.35 -6.48
CA TYR A 293 12.45 16.51 -6.26
C TYR A 293 12.32 15.14 -6.93
N GLY A 294 11.17 14.48 -6.73
CA GLY A 294 10.88 13.18 -7.35
C GLY A 294 10.94 13.29 -8.88
N GLN A 295 10.33 14.33 -9.46
CA GLN A 295 10.40 14.59 -10.91
C GLN A 295 11.84 14.78 -11.40
N MET A 296 12.66 15.51 -10.65
CA MET A 296 14.07 15.69 -10.97
C MET A 296 14.82 14.35 -10.97
N VAL A 297 14.68 13.53 -9.91
CA VAL A 297 15.34 12.23 -9.81
C VAL A 297 14.91 11.33 -10.98
N ARG A 298 13.60 11.21 -11.24
CA ARG A 298 13.09 10.41 -12.36
C ARG A 298 13.65 10.84 -13.70
N ARG A 299 13.73 12.15 -13.94
CA ARG A 299 14.31 12.68 -15.19
C ARG A 299 15.78 12.28 -15.35
N VAL A 300 16.56 12.35 -14.27
CA VAL A 300 18.02 12.14 -14.30
C VAL A 300 18.41 10.66 -14.28
N TYR A 301 17.75 9.85 -13.44
CA TYR A 301 18.23 8.51 -13.10
C TYR A 301 17.35 7.37 -13.63
N ASP A 302 16.04 7.58 -13.85
CA ASP A 302 15.20 6.48 -14.33
C ASP A 302 15.61 6.07 -15.75
N THR A 303 15.46 4.77 -16.00
CA THR A 303 15.63 4.19 -17.33
C THR A 303 14.72 4.88 -18.34
N LYS A 304 15.22 5.03 -19.57
CA LYS A 304 14.41 5.53 -20.70
C LYS A 304 13.76 4.40 -21.48
N ASN A 305 13.93 3.15 -21.03
CA ASN A 305 13.37 1.97 -21.63
C ASN A 305 11.96 1.68 -21.04
N PRO A 306 10.87 1.86 -21.81
CA PRO A 306 9.52 1.64 -21.33
C PRO A 306 9.23 0.17 -21.01
N ASP A 307 9.91 -0.78 -21.67
CA ASP A 307 9.72 -2.20 -21.39
C ASP A 307 10.25 -2.57 -20.01
N LYS A 308 11.39 -2.00 -19.59
CA LYS A 308 11.91 -2.21 -18.23
C LYS A 308 10.92 -1.73 -17.17
N GLU A 309 10.35 -0.52 -17.34
CA GLU A 309 9.32 -0.01 -16.44
C GLU A 309 8.09 -0.92 -16.42
N LYS A 310 7.66 -1.42 -17.58
CA LYS A 310 6.55 -2.37 -17.66
C LYS A 310 6.88 -3.69 -16.96
N ILE A 311 8.07 -4.23 -17.17
CA ILE A 311 8.56 -5.45 -16.53
C ILE A 311 8.59 -5.28 -15.01
N ARG A 312 9.04 -4.13 -14.48
CA ARG A 312 9.02 -3.83 -13.04
C ARG A 312 7.61 -3.87 -12.44
N SER A 313 6.55 -3.64 -13.23
CA SER A 313 5.16 -3.76 -12.76
C SER A 313 4.70 -5.21 -12.52
N PHE A 314 5.42 -6.21 -13.03
CA PHE A 314 5.05 -7.62 -12.88
C PHE A 314 5.50 -8.18 -11.53
N ALA A 315 4.57 -8.20 -10.56
CA ALA A 315 4.79 -8.71 -9.21
C ALA A 315 5.04 -10.22 -9.15
N PHE A 316 4.49 -11.00 -10.09
CA PHE A 316 4.71 -12.44 -10.16
C PHE A 316 6.17 -12.84 -10.48
N LEU A 317 7.03 -11.87 -10.83
CA LEU A 317 8.46 -12.09 -11.05
C LEU A 317 9.31 -11.78 -9.83
N ASP A 318 8.75 -11.24 -8.75
CA ASP A 318 9.54 -10.67 -7.65
C ASP A 318 10.42 -11.71 -6.95
N GLU A 319 9.97 -12.96 -6.85
CA GLU A 319 10.77 -14.08 -6.32
C GLU A 319 11.99 -14.42 -7.19
N SER A 320 11.93 -14.10 -8.48
CA SER A 320 13.06 -14.29 -9.41
C SER A 320 13.99 -13.08 -9.46
N ARG A 321 13.64 -11.92 -8.88
CA ARG A 321 14.47 -10.70 -8.98
C ARG A 321 15.65 -10.75 -8.02
N HIS A 322 16.76 -10.14 -8.43
CA HIS A 322 17.83 -9.82 -7.51
C HIS A 322 17.36 -8.75 -6.51
N PRO A 323 17.57 -8.91 -5.19
CA PRO A 323 17.08 -7.96 -4.17
C PRO A 323 17.56 -6.52 -4.38
N VAL A 324 18.79 -6.36 -4.87
CA VAL A 324 19.44 -5.06 -5.10
C VAL A 324 19.23 -4.54 -6.54
N TYR A 325 19.04 -5.43 -7.51
CA TYR A 325 19.00 -5.09 -8.93
C TYR A 325 17.68 -5.60 -9.51
N PRO A 326 16.59 -4.82 -9.43
CA PRO A 326 15.26 -5.32 -9.77
C PRO A 326 15.10 -5.76 -11.22
N ASP A 327 15.96 -5.32 -12.13
CA ASP A 327 15.95 -5.73 -13.54
C ASP A 327 16.74 -7.02 -13.79
N ASP A 328 17.45 -7.54 -12.79
CA ASP A 328 18.25 -8.76 -12.89
C ASP A 328 17.45 -9.94 -12.34
N PHE A 329 17.28 -10.98 -13.14
CA PHE A 329 16.47 -12.15 -12.82
C PHE A 329 17.33 -13.39 -12.68
N ALA A 330 17.02 -14.22 -11.69
CA ALA A 330 17.47 -15.59 -11.60
C ALA A 330 16.72 -16.41 -12.66
N VAL A 331 17.44 -16.92 -13.65
CA VAL A 331 16.92 -17.69 -14.77
C VAL A 331 17.58 -19.05 -14.82
N PHE A 332 16.77 -20.10 -14.97
CA PHE A 332 17.23 -21.48 -15.09
C PHE A 332 17.42 -21.86 -16.56
N LEU A 333 18.66 -22.16 -16.96
CA LEU A 333 18.98 -22.72 -18.27
C LEU A 333 18.55 -24.18 -18.32
N ILE A 334 17.76 -24.53 -19.34
CA ILE A 334 17.26 -25.90 -19.53
C ILE A 334 17.90 -26.47 -20.79
N HIS A 335 18.55 -27.63 -20.65
CA HIS A 335 19.15 -28.38 -21.75
C HIS A 335 18.91 -29.88 -21.55
N THR A 336 18.99 -30.66 -22.63
CA THR A 336 18.79 -32.12 -22.57
C THR A 336 20.03 -32.86 -22.08
N ASP A 337 21.23 -32.37 -22.42
CA ASP A 337 22.50 -33.01 -22.08
C ASP A 337 23.14 -32.51 -20.77
N TYR A 338 22.69 -31.37 -20.22
CA TYR A 338 23.28 -30.76 -19.03
C TYR A 338 22.26 -30.61 -17.90
N PRO A 339 22.68 -30.73 -16.62
CA PRO A 339 21.85 -30.36 -15.49
C PRO A 339 21.42 -28.90 -15.57
N THR A 340 20.21 -28.59 -15.10
CA THR A 340 19.71 -27.21 -15.03
C THR A 340 20.66 -26.31 -14.24
N GLU A 341 20.97 -25.14 -14.78
CA GLU A 341 21.85 -24.15 -14.15
C GLU A 341 21.13 -22.82 -13.91
N LYS A 342 21.36 -22.20 -12.76
CA LYS A 342 20.83 -20.86 -12.45
C LYS A 342 21.84 -19.78 -12.82
N VAL A 343 21.44 -18.88 -13.71
CA VAL A 343 22.21 -17.70 -14.13
C VAL A 343 21.45 -16.41 -13.83
N TRP A 344 22.15 -15.28 -13.87
CA TRP A 344 21.56 -13.94 -13.76
C TRP A 344 21.39 -13.31 -15.15
N VAL A 345 20.21 -12.76 -15.41
CA VAL A 345 19.88 -12.15 -16.70
C VAL A 345 19.25 -10.78 -16.47
N ARG A 346 19.80 -9.73 -17.08
CA ARG A 346 19.23 -8.39 -17.03
C ARG A 346 18.14 -8.23 -18.07
N GLY A 347 16.87 -8.24 -17.63
CA GLY A 347 15.73 -8.03 -18.52
C GLY A 347 15.74 -6.63 -19.12
N ASP A 348 15.53 -6.53 -20.42
CA ASP A 348 15.61 -5.26 -21.14
C ASP A 348 14.53 -5.07 -22.22
N ARG A 349 13.77 -6.10 -22.60
CA ARG A 349 12.70 -5.96 -23.60
C ARG A 349 11.58 -6.98 -23.44
N LEU A 350 10.38 -6.57 -23.80
CA LEU A 350 9.21 -7.45 -23.93
C LEU A 350 9.17 -8.05 -25.34
N THR A 351 8.64 -9.27 -25.44
CA THR A 351 8.47 -9.99 -26.71
C THR A 351 7.11 -10.72 -26.73
N GLU A 352 6.66 -11.17 -27.90
CA GLU A 352 5.37 -11.87 -28.03
C GLU A 352 5.26 -13.15 -27.16
N GLY A 353 6.38 -13.76 -26.78
CA GLY A 353 6.45 -15.02 -26.02
C GLY A 353 7.11 -14.91 -24.64
N GLY A 354 7.26 -13.71 -24.08
CA GLY A 354 7.90 -13.49 -22.78
C GLY A 354 8.79 -12.25 -22.77
N MET A 355 9.93 -12.35 -22.11
CA MET A 355 10.93 -11.26 -22.05
C MET A 355 12.24 -11.74 -22.65
N ARG A 356 13.12 -10.81 -23.02
CA ARG A 356 14.54 -11.09 -23.23
C ARG A 356 15.38 -10.22 -22.32
N GLY A 357 16.60 -10.67 -22.11
CA GLY A 357 17.60 -9.93 -21.36
C GLY A 357 19.01 -10.36 -21.72
N GLU A 358 19.99 -9.67 -21.15
CA GLU A 358 21.41 -9.92 -21.31
C GLU A 358 21.92 -10.85 -20.20
N LEU A 359 22.64 -11.91 -20.56
CA LEU A 359 23.26 -12.84 -19.62
C LEU A 359 24.43 -12.19 -18.87
N LEU A 360 24.38 -12.19 -17.53
CA LEU A 360 25.31 -11.42 -16.69
C LEU A 360 26.48 -12.23 -16.13
N ASN A 361 26.39 -13.56 -16.13
CA ASN A 361 27.46 -14.45 -15.68
C ASN A 361 27.58 -15.67 -16.60
N GLU A 362 28.80 -16.18 -16.71
CA GLU A 362 29.10 -17.31 -17.60
C GLU A 362 28.46 -18.58 -17.03
N PRO A 363 27.78 -19.40 -17.85
CA PRO A 363 27.36 -20.73 -17.43
C PRO A 363 28.58 -21.62 -17.14
N TYR A 364 28.44 -22.59 -16.24
CA TYR A 364 29.51 -23.55 -15.95
C TYR A 364 29.66 -24.60 -17.06
N GLU A 365 28.55 -25.03 -17.66
CA GLU A 365 28.52 -25.98 -18.78
C GLU A 365 28.31 -25.25 -20.12
N ASP A 366 28.57 -25.93 -21.23
CA ASP A 366 28.43 -25.36 -22.58
C ASP A 366 26.98 -25.40 -23.07
N PHE A 367 26.18 -24.44 -22.61
CA PHE A 367 24.79 -24.23 -23.06
C PHE A 367 24.68 -23.51 -24.41
N GLY A 368 25.80 -23.25 -25.11
CA GLY A 368 25.81 -22.49 -26.37
C GLY A 368 25.54 -20.98 -26.22
N VAL A 369 25.61 -20.46 -25.00
CA VAL A 369 25.41 -19.04 -24.66
C VAL A 369 26.49 -18.56 -23.71
N HIS A 370 26.88 -17.29 -23.84
CA HIS A 370 27.97 -16.65 -23.10
C HIS A 370 27.51 -15.34 -22.45
N VAL A 371 28.29 -14.83 -21.48
CA VAL A 371 28.07 -13.49 -20.92
C VAL A 371 27.93 -12.45 -22.03
N GLY A 372 26.89 -11.62 -21.92
CA GLY A 372 26.54 -10.59 -22.91
C GLY A 372 25.56 -11.07 -23.97
N ASP A 373 25.31 -12.37 -24.10
CA ASP A 373 24.31 -12.88 -25.03
C ASP A 373 22.89 -12.54 -24.58
N SER A 374 22.01 -12.31 -25.56
CA SER A 374 20.61 -12.05 -25.27
C SER A 374 19.77 -13.32 -25.30
N ILE A 375 19.34 -13.78 -24.13
CA ILE A 375 18.54 -15.00 -23.96
C ILE A 375 17.08 -14.69 -23.63
N GLN A 376 16.21 -15.68 -23.83
CA GLN A 376 14.80 -15.57 -23.49
C GLN A 376 14.59 -15.79 -21.98
N ILE A 377 13.65 -15.06 -21.39
CA ILE A 377 13.21 -15.22 -20.01
C ILE A 377 11.72 -15.58 -20.07
N ILE A 378 11.41 -16.83 -19.77
CA ILE A 378 10.06 -17.38 -19.78
C ILE A 378 9.62 -17.60 -18.33
N PRO A 379 8.61 -16.87 -17.82
CA PRO A 379 8.02 -17.17 -16.53
C PRO A 379 7.28 -18.51 -16.60
N TYR A 380 7.59 -19.42 -15.68
CA TYR A 380 7.01 -20.75 -15.59
C TYR A 380 6.44 -20.98 -14.20
N LYS A 381 5.20 -21.47 -14.14
CA LYS A 381 4.52 -21.79 -12.89
C LYS A 381 4.76 -23.25 -12.52
N LEU A 382 5.33 -23.49 -11.35
CA LEU A 382 5.52 -24.82 -10.79
C LEU A 382 4.20 -25.39 -10.24
N ASP A 383 4.19 -26.70 -9.98
CA ASP A 383 3.00 -27.42 -9.49
C ASP A 383 2.52 -26.91 -8.11
N ASP A 384 3.44 -26.42 -7.28
CA ASP A 384 3.15 -25.80 -5.98
C ASP A 384 2.63 -24.35 -6.09
N GLY A 385 2.56 -23.82 -7.32
CA GLY A 385 2.09 -22.48 -7.63
C GLY A 385 3.16 -21.40 -7.65
N SER A 386 4.40 -21.70 -7.26
CA SER A 386 5.52 -20.76 -7.31
C SER A 386 5.92 -20.44 -8.76
N MET A 387 6.53 -19.27 -8.96
CA MET A 387 6.93 -18.78 -10.28
C MET A 387 8.45 -18.75 -10.39
N ILE A 388 8.99 -19.41 -11.41
CA ILE A 388 10.42 -19.34 -11.76
C ILE A 388 10.59 -18.76 -13.16
N CYS A 389 11.79 -18.29 -13.49
CA CYS A 389 12.15 -17.92 -14.85
C CYS A 389 13.04 -19.01 -15.48
N VAL A 390 12.72 -19.42 -16.71
CA VAL A 390 13.48 -20.44 -17.44
C VAL A 390 13.91 -19.92 -18.80
N SER A 391 15.00 -20.51 -19.33
CA SER A 391 15.48 -20.28 -20.68
C SER A 391 15.87 -21.61 -21.31
N PRO A 392 15.00 -22.23 -22.12
CA PRO A 392 15.36 -23.40 -22.92
C PRO A 392 16.50 -23.04 -23.86
N GLN A 393 17.57 -23.84 -23.83
CA GLN A 393 18.67 -23.75 -24.78
C GLN A 393 18.56 -24.94 -25.73
N ASP A 394 18.28 -24.64 -26.99
CA ASP A 394 18.34 -25.61 -28.09
C ASP A 394 19.67 -25.38 -28.81
N VAL A 395 20.43 -26.45 -29.07
CA VAL A 395 21.66 -26.39 -29.88
C VAL A 395 21.36 -26.07 -31.34
#